data_AF-A0A250JT62-F1
#
_entry.id   AF-A0A250JT62-F1
#
_cell.length_a   1.000
_cell.length_b   1.000
_cell.length_c   1.000
_cell.angle_alpha   90.00
_cell.angle_beta   90.00
_cell.angle_gamma   90.00
#
_symmetry.space_group_name_H-M   'P 1'
#
loop_
_entity.id
_entity.type
_entity.pdbx_description
1 polymer ?
#
loop_
_entity_poly.entity_id
_entity_poly.type
_entity_poly.pdbx_seq_one_letter_code
_entity_poly.pdbx_strand_id
1 'polypeptide(L)'
;MSVRLTVTQRSEAGAAPSTEFVLDDAVITLGRDKACQVVLAQQAVSRNHARILQEGTLFFLEDLGSAFGTQINGKPVPKGEKRLLRNGDVIAIATYDVRFDRVMDLNPEASGEKTSFIARGMVKDAMRGLAGGGEERYLRFMNGPREGERIELGDAKEVILGRDEKDADIVLKDDLVSRKHAKVRRDWSGTHVEDLGSRNGIKVNKKRVNRRQLKDGDELEVGATRFLYVDPTEPAEEPVQLAAEVKAPPPPSPRRPRPEPKPVEPPPEEEPAPPPEDPAPPPDEPVAEDPAPPPDEPVAEEPPPPLSAEYPVPDEPAEAGAMSALRDKGKLVPLVVMGLVGLVFLVLMIAVFAGA
;
A
#
# COMPACT_ATOMS: atom_id res chain seq x y z
N MET A 1 -22.92 6.82 -2.70
CA MET A 1 -21.85 6.51 -3.68
C MET A 1 -22.35 5.29 -4.41
N SER A 2 -22.43 5.30 -5.73
CA SER A 2 -22.81 4.10 -6.45
C SER A 2 -21.78 2.98 -6.33
N VAL A 3 -22.26 1.78 -6.57
CA VAL A 3 -21.45 0.59 -6.75
C VAL A 3 -21.94 -0.11 -8.00
N ARG A 4 -21.02 -0.67 -8.75
CA ARG A 4 -21.28 -1.59 -9.84
C ARG A 4 -21.07 -3.01 -9.35
N LEU A 5 -22.08 -3.84 -9.54
CA LEU A 5 -22.03 -5.26 -9.26
C LEU A 5 -22.11 -6.00 -10.59
N THR A 6 -21.04 -6.69 -10.97
CA THR A 6 -21.03 -7.57 -12.15
C THR A 6 -21.26 -9.00 -11.68
N VAL A 7 -22.45 -9.52 -11.98
CA VAL A 7 -22.91 -10.86 -11.59
C VAL A 7 -22.67 -11.83 -12.72
N THR A 8 -21.84 -12.84 -12.49
CA THR A 8 -21.53 -13.90 -13.45
C THR A 8 -21.98 -15.23 -12.88
N GLN A 9 -22.74 -16.01 -13.64
CA GLN A 9 -23.14 -17.36 -13.24
C GLN A 9 -22.12 -18.37 -13.77
N ARG A 10 -21.38 -19.05 -12.88
CA ARG A 10 -20.41 -20.08 -13.28
C ARG A 10 -21.12 -21.18 -14.07
N SER A 11 -20.60 -21.47 -15.25
CA SER A 11 -21.09 -22.47 -16.19
C SER A 11 -19.95 -23.41 -16.56
N GLU A 12 -20.22 -24.72 -16.66
CA GLU A 12 -19.24 -25.72 -17.10
C GLU A 12 -18.94 -25.65 -18.61
N ALA A 13 -19.71 -24.88 -19.40
CA ALA A 13 -19.71 -24.94 -20.86
C ALA A 13 -19.04 -23.75 -21.58
N GLY A 14 -18.18 -22.96 -20.91
CA GLY A 14 -17.50 -21.79 -21.49
C GLY A 14 -18.10 -20.45 -21.04
N ALA A 15 -17.86 -19.38 -21.82
CA ALA A 15 -18.10 -17.98 -21.44
C ALA A 15 -19.47 -17.76 -20.77
N ALA A 16 -19.43 -17.47 -19.47
CA ALA A 16 -20.62 -17.27 -18.66
C ALA A 16 -21.22 -15.87 -18.93
N PRO A 17 -22.54 -15.77 -19.13
CA PRO A 17 -23.19 -14.47 -19.23
C PRO A 17 -23.01 -13.70 -17.91
N SER A 18 -22.68 -12.42 -18.02
CA SER A 18 -22.65 -11.50 -16.89
C SER A 18 -23.77 -10.47 -16.99
N THR A 19 -24.30 -10.05 -15.84
CA THR A 19 -25.29 -8.98 -15.71
C THR A 19 -24.73 -7.91 -14.79
N GLU A 20 -24.85 -6.65 -15.18
CA GLU A 20 -24.35 -5.53 -14.39
C GLU A 20 -25.48 -4.76 -13.73
N PHE A 21 -25.27 -4.39 -12.47
CA PHE A 21 -26.15 -3.54 -11.68
C PHE A 21 -25.35 -2.34 -11.21
N VAL A 22 -25.86 -1.13 -11.41
CA VAL A 22 -25.30 0.09 -10.81
C VAL A 22 -26.32 0.60 -9.81
N LEU A 23 -25.93 0.65 -8.53
CA LEU A 23 -26.82 0.90 -7.39
C LEU A 23 -26.18 1.93 -6.48
N ASP A 24 -26.93 2.90 -5.99
CA ASP A 24 -26.47 3.98 -5.11
C ASP A 24 -27.10 3.92 -3.70
N ASP A 25 -27.90 2.89 -3.44
CA ASP A 25 -28.52 2.61 -2.15
C ASP A 25 -27.49 2.35 -1.05
N ALA A 26 -27.76 2.86 0.16
CA ALA A 26 -26.95 2.58 1.35
C ALA A 26 -27.02 1.11 1.80
N VAL A 27 -28.07 0.39 1.40
CA VAL A 27 -28.25 -1.04 1.67
C VAL A 27 -28.68 -1.75 0.39
N ILE A 28 -27.83 -2.62 -0.12
CA ILE A 28 -28.08 -3.42 -1.32
C ILE A 28 -28.27 -4.87 -0.91
N THR A 29 -29.40 -5.47 -1.27
CA THR A 29 -29.72 -6.87 -0.91
C THR A 29 -29.50 -7.82 -2.08
N LEU A 30 -28.94 -8.99 -1.77
CA LEU A 30 -28.68 -10.08 -2.71
C LEU A 30 -29.43 -11.33 -2.25
N GLY A 31 -30.14 -11.98 -3.17
CA GLY A 31 -30.89 -13.18 -2.84
C GLY A 31 -31.74 -13.71 -3.99
N ARG A 32 -32.38 -14.86 -3.78
CA ARG A 32 -33.28 -15.47 -4.78
C ARG A 32 -34.64 -14.78 -4.85
N ASP A 33 -35.06 -14.12 -3.77
CA ASP A 33 -36.35 -13.45 -3.75
C ASP A 33 -36.36 -12.31 -4.78
N LYS A 34 -37.50 -12.11 -5.45
CA LYS A 34 -37.66 -11.03 -6.42
C LYS A 34 -37.69 -9.65 -5.75
N ALA A 35 -37.87 -9.61 -4.42
CA ALA A 35 -37.78 -8.39 -3.63
C ALA A 35 -36.33 -7.90 -3.44
N CYS A 36 -35.30 -8.72 -3.70
CA CYS A 36 -33.91 -8.29 -3.60
C CYS A 36 -33.52 -7.39 -4.77
N GLN A 37 -32.64 -6.40 -4.54
CA GLN A 37 -32.14 -5.53 -5.61
C GLN A 37 -31.28 -6.32 -6.62
N VAL A 38 -30.45 -7.25 -6.13
CA VAL A 38 -29.70 -8.18 -6.98
C VAL A 38 -30.31 -9.57 -6.84
N VAL A 39 -31.11 -9.95 -7.84
CA VAL A 39 -31.82 -11.23 -7.86
C VAL A 39 -30.92 -12.33 -8.42
N LEU A 40 -30.58 -13.30 -7.58
CA LEU A 40 -29.80 -14.49 -7.90
C LEU A 40 -30.74 -15.71 -7.95
N ALA A 41 -31.38 -15.92 -9.11
CA ALA A 41 -32.53 -16.80 -9.26
C ALA A 41 -32.21 -18.31 -9.28
N GLN A 42 -31.63 -18.86 -8.21
CA GLN A 42 -31.34 -20.30 -8.07
C GLN A 42 -31.67 -20.84 -6.70
N GLN A 43 -32.24 -22.04 -6.63
CA GLN A 43 -32.66 -22.72 -5.40
C GLN A 43 -31.58 -22.77 -4.30
N ALA A 44 -30.30 -22.89 -4.67
CA ALA A 44 -29.18 -22.88 -3.73
C ALA A 44 -28.91 -21.50 -3.09
N VAL A 45 -29.59 -20.44 -3.53
CA VAL A 45 -29.53 -19.11 -2.95
C VAL A 45 -30.76 -18.90 -2.04
N SER A 46 -30.51 -18.58 -0.77
CA SER A 46 -31.55 -18.13 0.17
C SER A 46 -32.35 -16.94 -0.36
N ARG A 47 -33.60 -16.80 0.09
CA ARG A 47 -34.50 -15.69 -0.30
C ARG A 47 -33.85 -14.32 -0.06
N ASN A 48 -33.40 -14.09 1.18
CA ASN A 48 -32.55 -12.96 1.57
C ASN A 48 -31.19 -13.56 1.95
N HIS A 49 -30.22 -13.55 1.04
CA HIS A 49 -28.97 -14.30 1.23
C HIS A 49 -27.91 -13.46 1.94
N ALA A 50 -27.63 -12.28 1.39
CA ALA A 50 -26.63 -11.36 1.92
C ALA A 50 -27.05 -9.93 1.63
N ARG A 51 -26.39 -8.98 2.28
CA ARG A 51 -26.51 -7.55 1.96
C ARG A 51 -25.16 -6.86 1.98
N ILE A 52 -25.04 -5.84 1.15
CA ILE A 52 -23.95 -4.87 1.16
C ILE A 52 -24.44 -3.62 1.86
N LEU A 53 -23.73 -3.20 2.90
CA LEU A 53 -24.01 -2.03 3.72
C LEU A 53 -22.96 -0.95 3.44
N GLN A 54 -23.40 0.26 3.15
CA GLN A 54 -22.52 1.43 3.11
C GLN A 54 -22.47 2.09 4.49
N GLU A 55 -21.27 2.21 5.05
CA GLU A 55 -21.00 2.95 6.28
C GLU A 55 -19.93 4.01 5.98
N GLY A 56 -20.36 5.27 5.88
CA GLY A 56 -19.50 6.36 5.41
C GLY A 56 -18.99 6.09 3.99
N THR A 57 -17.67 5.94 3.84
CA THR A 57 -17.01 5.63 2.55
C THR A 57 -16.68 4.15 2.38
N LEU A 58 -17.00 3.32 3.38
CA LEU A 58 -16.70 1.89 3.41
C LEU A 58 -17.94 1.07 3.08
N PHE A 59 -17.72 -0.10 2.49
CA PHE A 59 -18.77 -1.06 2.17
C PHE A 59 -18.49 -2.37 2.90
N PHE A 60 -19.52 -2.99 3.44
CA PHE A 60 -19.43 -4.24 4.18
C PHE A 60 -20.42 -5.25 3.60
N LEU A 61 -19.99 -6.50 3.43
CA LEU A 61 -20.86 -7.63 3.18
C LEU A 61 -21.28 -8.28 4.49
N GLU A 62 -22.55 -8.62 4.60
CA GLU A 62 -23.10 -9.39 5.72
C GLU A 62 -23.93 -10.55 5.16
N ASP A 63 -23.62 -11.78 5.59
CA ASP A 63 -24.44 -12.97 5.29
C ASP A 63 -25.64 -13.03 6.26
N LEU A 64 -26.86 -13.09 5.74
CA LEU A 64 -28.11 -12.99 6.52
C LEU A 64 -28.61 -14.34 7.04
N GLY A 65 -27.72 -15.31 7.22
CA GLY A 65 -28.07 -16.66 7.66
C GLY A 65 -28.36 -17.60 6.51
N SER A 66 -27.59 -17.47 5.42
CA SER A 66 -27.75 -18.27 4.21
C SER A 66 -27.63 -19.78 4.46
N ALA A 67 -28.26 -20.61 3.62
CA ALA A 67 -28.19 -22.07 3.77
C ALA A 67 -26.82 -22.63 3.37
N PHE A 68 -26.22 -22.08 2.31
CA PHE A 68 -24.98 -22.59 1.68
C PHE A 68 -23.76 -21.70 1.91
N GLY A 69 -23.90 -20.60 2.65
CA GLY A 69 -22.82 -19.68 2.98
C GLY A 69 -22.50 -18.68 1.87
N THR A 70 -21.88 -17.58 2.27
CA THR A 70 -21.31 -16.54 1.40
C THR A 70 -19.80 -16.51 1.55
N GLN A 71 -19.06 -16.20 0.47
CA GLN A 71 -17.60 -16.08 0.52
C GLN A 71 -17.13 -14.80 -0.18
N ILE A 72 -16.00 -14.24 0.27
CA ILE A 72 -15.28 -13.16 -0.41
C ILE A 72 -13.91 -13.68 -0.82
N ASN A 73 -13.58 -13.67 -2.10
CA ASN A 73 -12.31 -14.15 -2.65
C ASN A 73 -11.94 -15.56 -2.13
N GLY A 74 -12.93 -16.46 -2.05
CA GLY A 74 -12.78 -17.84 -1.56
C GLY A 74 -12.73 -18.00 -0.04
N LYS A 75 -12.82 -16.92 0.76
CA LYS A 75 -12.87 -16.98 2.22
C LYS A 75 -14.32 -16.87 2.72
N PRO A 76 -14.79 -17.78 3.59
CA PRO A 76 -16.17 -17.74 4.08
C PRO A 76 -16.42 -16.51 4.96
N VAL A 77 -17.61 -15.93 4.80
CA VAL A 77 -18.13 -14.86 5.65
C VAL A 77 -19.00 -15.49 6.74
N PRO A 78 -18.67 -15.32 8.03
CA PRO A 78 -19.52 -15.81 9.11
C PRO A 78 -20.91 -15.16 9.08
N LYS A 79 -21.94 -15.95 9.39
CA LYS A 79 -23.35 -15.50 9.36
C LYS A 79 -23.57 -14.40 10.39
N GLY A 80 -24.18 -13.29 9.98
CA GLY A 80 -24.45 -12.12 10.81
C GLY A 80 -23.24 -11.22 11.09
N GLU A 81 -22.04 -11.56 10.61
CA GLU A 81 -20.86 -10.70 10.75
C GLU A 81 -20.64 -9.84 9.50
N LYS A 82 -20.25 -8.58 9.73
CA LYS A 82 -19.86 -7.65 8.67
C LYS A 82 -18.41 -7.90 8.25
N ARG A 83 -18.18 -8.09 6.96
CA ARG A 83 -16.85 -8.20 6.35
C ARG A 83 -16.64 -7.08 5.36
N LEU A 84 -15.52 -6.36 5.48
CA LEU A 84 -15.20 -5.24 4.60
C LEU A 84 -15.07 -5.70 3.15
N LEU A 85 -15.75 -5.01 2.24
CA LEU A 85 -15.63 -5.16 0.80
C LEU A 85 -14.72 -4.08 0.21
N ARG A 86 -13.80 -4.50 -0.65
CA ARG A 86 -12.88 -3.65 -1.40
C ARG A 86 -13.24 -3.68 -2.88
N ASN A 87 -12.85 -2.62 -3.58
CA ASN A 87 -13.02 -2.54 -5.02
C ASN A 87 -12.32 -3.72 -5.72
N GLY A 88 -13.05 -4.43 -6.56
CA GLY A 88 -12.62 -5.63 -7.26
C GLY A 88 -12.83 -6.95 -6.51
N ASP A 89 -13.31 -6.94 -5.27
CA ASP A 89 -13.61 -8.16 -4.53
C ASP A 89 -14.70 -8.98 -5.22
N VAL A 90 -14.55 -10.30 -5.20
CA VAL A 90 -15.52 -11.23 -5.75
C VAL A 90 -16.27 -11.91 -4.60
N ILE A 91 -17.58 -11.72 -4.59
CA ILE A 91 -18.50 -12.32 -3.65
C ILE A 91 -19.07 -13.58 -4.29
N ALA A 92 -18.74 -14.75 -3.76
CA ALA A 92 -19.25 -16.02 -4.23
C ALA A 92 -20.51 -16.42 -3.43
N ILE A 93 -21.61 -16.66 -4.15
CA ILE A 93 -22.89 -17.11 -3.61
C ILE A 93 -23.42 -18.25 -4.50
N ALA A 94 -23.40 -19.48 -4.00
CA ALA A 94 -23.70 -20.68 -4.78
C ALA A 94 -22.88 -20.72 -6.08
N THR A 95 -23.53 -20.72 -7.26
CA THR A 95 -22.83 -20.71 -8.55
C THR A 95 -22.57 -19.30 -9.09
N TYR A 96 -22.99 -18.25 -8.38
CA TYR A 96 -22.76 -16.87 -8.80
C TYR A 96 -21.48 -16.30 -8.21
N ASP A 97 -20.72 -15.61 -9.06
CA ASP A 97 -19.64 -14.72 -8.68
C ASP A 97 -20.10 -13.28 -8.91
N VAL A 98 -20.14 -12.48 -7.86
CA VAL A 98 -20.55 -11.08 -7.90
C VAL A 98 -19.33 -10.21 -7.64
N ARG A 99 -18.77 -9.61 -8.69
CA ARG A 99 -17.68 -8.66 -8.57
C ARG A 99 -18.21 -7.31 -8.08
N PHE A 100 -17.61 -6.78 -7.04
CA PHE A 100 -17.93 -5.49 -6.45
C PHE A 100 -16.96 -4.41 -6.93
N ASP A 101 -17.44 -3.38 -7.61
CA ASP A 101 -16.67 -2.17 -7.93
C ASP A 101 -17.39 -0.92 -7.39
N ARG A 102 -16.67 0.07 -6.89
CA ARG A 102 -17.24 1.37 -6.51
C ARG A 102 -17.35 2.28 -7.73
N VAL A 103 -18.47 2.95 -7.88
CA VAL A 103 -18.73 3.94 -8.93
C VAL A 103 -19.03 5.29 -8.27
N MET A 104 -18.51 6.39 -8.79
CA MET A 104 -18.82 7.71 -8.23
C MET A 104 -19.88 8.37 -9.11
N ASP A 105 -21.12 8.48 -8.62
CA ASP A 105 -22.20 9.19 -9.31
C ASP A 105 -21.95 10.68 -9.37
N LEU A 106 -22.23 11.26 -10.53
CA LEU A 106 -22.40 12.69 -10.72
C LEU A 106 -23.77 12.87 -11.38
N ASN A 107 -24.70 13.53 -10.68
CA ASN A 107 -26.11 13.63 -11.07
C ASN A 107 -26.30 14.21 -12.50
N PRO A 108 -27.12 13.59 -13.37
CA PRO A 108 -27.25 13.94 -14.78
C PRO A 108 -28.58 14.67 -15.06
N GLU A 109 -28.61 15.98 -14.90
CA GLU A 109 -29.62 16.77 -15.63
C GLU A 109 -28.99 17.37 -16.88
N ALA A 110 -28.99 16.58 -17.96
CA ALA A 110 -29.05 17.06 -19.34
C ALA A 110 -29.25 15.85 -20.27
N SER A 111 -30.51 15.70 -20.69
CA SER A 111 -30.98 14.87 -21.79
C SER A 111 -30.09 14.96 -23.04
N GLY A 112 -29.91 13.83 -23.74
CA GLY A 112 -29.61 13.84 -25.18
C GLY A 112 -28.27 13.27 -25.64
N GLU A 113 -28.05 11.99 -25.37
CA GLU A 113 -27.47 10.99 -26.28
C GLU A 113 -26.08 11.23 -26.94
N LYS A 114 -25.10 10.52 -26.35
CA LYS A 114 -23.99 9.78 -27.00
C LYS A 114 -22.72 10.48 -27.49
N THR A 115 -22.53 11.79 -27.35
CA THR A 115 -21.23 12.41 -27.75
C THR A 115 -20.58 13.29 -26.68
N SER A 116 -21.27 13.63 -25.61
CA SER A 116 -20.74 14.48 -24.53
C SER A 116 -19.90 13.75 -23.46
N PHE A 117 -19.88 12.41 -23.46
CA PHE A 117 -19.18 11.60 -22.45
C PHE A 117 -17.66 11.56 -22.68
N ILE A 118 -17.23 11.49 -23.94
CA ILE A 118 -15.79 11.49 -24.30
C ILE A 118 -15.21 12.89 -24.07
N ALA A 119 -15.97 13.95 -24.41
CA ALA A 119 -15.54 15.33 -24.24
C ALA A 119 -15.48 15.77 -22.75
N ARG A 120 -16.40 15.30 -21.89
CA ARG A 120 -16.34 15.60 -20.43
C ARG A 120 -15.28 14.78 -19.69
N GLY A 121 -15.00 13.55 -20.11
CA GLY A 121 -13.89 12.75 -19.57
C GLY A 121 -12.55 13.42 -19.85
N MET A 122 -12.29 13.80 -21.11
CA MET A 122 -11.05 14.47 -21.50
C MET A 122 -10.83 15.83 -20.82
N VAL A 123 -11.90 16.60 -20.59
CA VAL A 123 -11.81 17.91 -19.90
C VAL A 123 -11.69 17.76 -18.38
N LYS A 124 -12.27 16.71 -17.76
CA LYS A 124 -12.12 16.42 -16.33
C LYS A 124 -10.75 15.83 -15.99
N ASP A 125 -10.17 15.04 -16.89
CA ASP A 125 -8.81 14.51 -16.76
C ASP A 125 -7.77 15.63 -16.97
N ALA A 126 -8.03 16.60 -17.85
CA ALA A 126 -7.21 17.82 -18.00
C ALA A 126 -7.29 18.77 -16.79
N MET A 127 -8.45 18.87 -16.13
CA MET A 127 -8.63 19.75 -14.96
C MET A 127 -8.21 19.09 -13.63
N ARG A 128 -8.30 17.76 -13.48
CA ARG A 128 -7.85 17.03 -12.27
C ARG A 128 -6.32 16.92 -12.18
N GLY A 129 -5.61 17.11 -13.30
CA GLY A 129 -4.16 17.32 -13.33
C GLY A 129 -3.69 18.60 -12.61
N LEU A 130 -4.61 19.49 -12.20
CA LEU A 130 -4.29 20.76 -11.54
C LEU A 130 -4.69 20.82 -10.04
N ALA A 131 -5.21 19.73 -9.46
CA ALA A 131 -5.51 19.65 -8.02
C ALA A 131 -5.20 18.24 -7.44
N GLY A 132 -3.91 17.89 -7.48
CA GLY A 132 -3.16 16.81 -6.78
C GLY A 132 -3.89 15.59 -6.19
N GLY A 133 -3.70 14.41 -6.79
CA GLY A 133 -4.00 13.11 -6.19
C GLY A 133 -4.50 12.06 -7.21
N GLY A 134 -3.59 11.54 -8.03
CA GLY A 134 -3.84 10.52 -9.04
C GLY A 134 -2.98 9.27 -8.80
N GLU A 135 -3.58 8.07 -8.89
CA GLU A 135 -2.93 6.78 -9.15
C GLU A 135 -1.47 6.60 -8.68
N GLU A 136 -1.21 6.70 -7.39
CA GLU A 136 0.16 6.60 -6.87
C GLU A 136 0.57 5.14 -6.64
N ARG A 137 1.76 4.80 -7.11
CA ARG A 137 2.45 3.53 -6.84
C ARG A 137 2.83 3.49 -5.37
N TYR A 138 2.93 2.30 -4.78
CA TYR A 138 3.29 2.21 -3.36
C TYR A 138 4.07 0.95 -3.01
N LEU A 139 4.79 1.01 -1.89
CA LEU A 139 5.29 -0.17 -1.17
C LEU A 139 4.33 -0.50 -0.03
N ARG A 140 3.92 -1.76 0.07
CA ARG A 140 3.12 -2.27 1.20
C ARG A 140 3.99 -3.15 2.09
N PHE A 141 3.95 -2.92 3.40
CA PHE A 141 4.56 -3.83 4.38
C PHE A 141 3.83 -5.18 4.37
N MET A 142 4.58 -6.27 4.31
CA MET A 142 4.06 -7.65 4.26
C MET A 142 4.25 -8.42 5.56
N ASN A 143 4.98 -7.86 6.53
CA ASN A 143 5.22 -8.45 7.84
C ASN A 143 5.62 -7.40 8.87
N GLY A 144 5.63 -7.81 10.14
CA GLY A 144 6.02 -6.96 11.26
C GLY A 144 4.90 -6.04 11.75
N PRO A 145 5.19 -5.09 12.66
CA PRO A 145 4.17 -4.28 13.32
C PRO A 145 3.43 -3.31 12.38
N ARG A 146 3.99 -3.05 11.18
CA ARG A 146 3.45 -2.15 10.17
C ARG A 146 2.77 -2.89 9.02
N GLU A 147 2.57 -4.20 9.15
CA GLU A 147 1.98 -5.03 8.09
C GLU A 147 0.67 -4.42 7.55
N GLY A 148 0.57 -4.32 6.22
CA GLY A 148 -0.57 -3.76 5.51
C GLY A 148 -0.49 -2.26 5.23
N GLU A 149 0.33 -1.51 5.98
CA GLU A 149 0.60 -0.07 5.76
C GLU A 149 1.23 0.17 4.37
N ARG A 150 0.97 1.35 3.79
CA ARG A 150 1.44 1.74 2.46
C ARG A 150 2.32 2.97 2.51
N ILE A 151 3.37 2.96 1.71
CA ILE A 151 4.28 4.08 1.47
C ILE A 151 4.11 4.50 0.01
N GLU A 152 3.58 5.69 -0.20
CA GLU A 152 3.36 6.26 -1.53
C GLU A 152 4.68 6.65 -2.19
N LEU A 153 4.83 6.26 -3.45
CA LEU A 153 5.99 6.52 -4.30
C LEU A 153 5.60 7.52 -5.39
N GLY A 154 5.74 8.80 -5.06
CA GLY A 154 5.55 9.90 -6.00
C GLY A 154 6.65 10.00 -7.06
N ASP A 155 6.36 10.70 -8.15
CA ASP A 155 7.32 10.95 -9.22
C ASP A 155 8.50 11.80 -8.75
N ALA A 156 9.71 11.47 -9.22
CA ALA A 156 10.97 12.14 -8.88
C ALA A 156 11.29 12.22 -7.37
N LYS A 157 10.52 11.55 -6.52
CA LYS A 157 10.75 11.47 -5.07
C LYS A 157 11.69 10.31 -4.76
N GLU A 158 12.68 10.60 -3.95
CA GLU A 158 13.55 9.62 -3.32
C GLU A 158 12.97 9.29 -1.94
N VAL A 159 12.91 8.00 -1.61
CA VAL A 159 12.49 7.50 -0.29
C VAL A 159 13.60 6.62 0.24
N ILE A 160 14.17 7.01 1.38
CA ILE A 160 15.23 6.28 2.07
C ILE A 160 14.61 5.36 3.13
N LEU A 161 14.95 4.07 3.04
CA LEU A 161 14.60 3.04 4.02
C LEU A 161 15.82 2.79 4.91
N GLY A 162 15.62 2.78 6.23
CA GLY A 162 16.73 2.60 7.15
C GLY A 162 16.30 2.52 8.62
N ARG A 163 17.26 2.27 9.51
CA ARG A 163 17.01 2.12 10.95
C ARG A 163 17.05 3.45 11.71
N ASP A 164 17.73 4.46 11.19
CA ASP A 164 17.95 5.73 11.89
C ASP A 164 16.93 6.80 11.47
N GLU A 165 16.27 7.40 12.46
CA GLU A 165 15.23 8.42 12.26
C GLU A 165 15.78 9.73 11.68
N LYS A 166 17.08 9.99 11.83
CA LYS A 166 17.71 11.20 11.29
C LYS A 166 17.99 11.14 9.80
N ASP A 167 18.08 9.93 9.27
CA ASP A 167 18.77 9.64 8.03
C ASP A 167 17.88 8.88 7.03
N ALA A 168 16.76 8.31 7.49
CA ALA A 168 15.79 7.58 6.70
C ALA A 168 14.39 8.23 6.75
N ASP A 169 13.71 8.26 5.60
CA ASP A 169 12.31 8.72 5.50
C ASP A 169 11.35 7.69 6.09
N ILE A 170 11.68 6.40 5.94
CA ILE A 170 10.93 5.28 6.48
C ILE A 170 11.82 4.51 7.44
N VAL A 171 11.46 4.60 8.72
CA VAL A 171 12.21 3.97 9.81
C VAL A 171 11.76 2.53 10.00
N LEU A 172 12.71 1.61 9.89
CA LEU A 172 12.54 0.18 10.12
C LEU A 172 13.22 -0.20 11.44
N LYS A 173 12.42 -0.61 12.42
CA LYS A 173 12.89 -1.02 13.75
C LYS A 173 13.44 -2.45 13.70
N ASP A 174 14.61 -2.61 13.10
CA ASP A 174 15.25 -3.90 12.87
C ASP A 174 16.77 -3.79 12.89
N ASP A 175 17.44 -4.61 13.69
CA ASP A 175 18.90 -4.64 13.83
C ASP A 175 19.65 -5.18 12.60
N LEU A 176 18.94 -5.88 11.72
CA LEU A 176 19.46 -6.29 10.43
C LEU A 176 19.46 -5.13 9.42
N VAL A 177 18.88 -3.98 9.76
CA VAL A 177 18.80 -2.81 8.89
C VAL A 177 19.87 -1.78 9.25
N SER A 178 20.68 -1.36 8.27
CA SER A 178 21.63 -0.26 8.41
C SER A 178 20.93 1.10 8.57
N ARG A 179 21.63 2.10 9.12
CA ARG A 179 21.09 3.46 9.36
C ARG A 179 20.45 4.08 8.11
N LYS A 180 21.19 4.12 7.00
CA LYS A 180 20.68 4.26 5.63
C LYS A 180 20.90 2.92 4.95
N HIS A 181 19.83 2.20 4.60
CA HIS A 181 19.96 0.86 4.06
C HIS A 181 19.69 0.85 2.57
N ALA A 182 18.52 1.31 2.17
CA ALA A 182 18.07 1.21 0.80
C ALA A 182 17.40 2.51 0.38
N LYS A 183 17.42 2.75 -0.93
CA LYS A 183 16.87 3.93 -1.55
C LYS A 183 15.92 3.52 -2.64
N VAL A 184 14.71 4.03 -2.60
CA VAL A 184 13.69 3.79 -3.62
C VAL A 184 13.45 5.11 -4.33
N ARG A 185 13.68 5.13 -5.65
CA ARG A 185 13.55 6.34 -6.46
C ARG A 185 12.81 6.03 -7.74
N ARG A 186 11.86 6.88 -8.09
CA ARG A 186 11.20 6.84 -9.39
C ARG A 186 11.83 7.83 -10.36
N ASP A 187 12.17 7.34 -11.54
CA ASP A 187 12.61 8.17 -12.66
C ASP A 187 11.80 7.87 -13.92
N TRP A 188 12.21 8.48 -15.04
CA TRP A 188 11.57 8.31 -16.34
C TRP A 188 11.56 6.87 -16.85
N SER A 189 12.47 6.01 -16.36
CA SER A 189 12.56 4.60 -16.74
C SER A 189 11.79 3.66 -15.81
N GLY A 190 11.34 4.13 -14.65
CA GLY A 190 10.51 3.36 -13.71
C GLY A 190 10.94 3.53 -12.25
N THR A 191 10.39 2.68 -11.37
CA THR A 191 10.76 2.66 -9.95
C THR A 191 11.98 1.78 -9.74
N HIS A 192 13.02 2.32 -9.12
CA HIS A 192 14.26 1.61 -8.85
C HIS A 192 14.52 1.54 -7.36
N VAL A 193 15.05 0.41 -6.91
CA VAL A 193 15.62 0.24 -5.57
C VAL A 193 17.13 0.09 -5.67
N GLU A 194 17.86 0.70 -4.74
CA GLU A 194 19.32 0.71 -4.66
C GLU A 194 19.79 0.51 -3.21
N ASP A 195 20.80 -0.33 -3.00
CA ASP A 195 21.46 -0.55 -1.72
C ASP A 195 22.51 0.55 -1.45
N LEU A 196 22.46 1.17 -0.28
CA LEU A 196 23.35 2.28 0.11
C LEU A 196 24.59 1.81 0.87
N GLY A 197 25.13 0.65 0.50
CA GLY A 197 26.25 0.02 1.19
C GLY A 197 25.85 -0.57 2.53
N SER A 198 24.64 -1.14 2.63
CA SER A 198 24.19 -1.78 3.86
C SER A 198 25.00 -3.04 4.18
N ARG A 199 25.05 -3.41 5.46
CA ARG A 199 25.77 -4.60 5.91
C ARG A 199 25.14 -5.89 5.37
N ASN A 200 23.81 -5.93 5.33
CA ASN A 200 23.05 -7.13 5.02
C ASN A 200 22.44 -7.13 3.62
N GLY A 201 22.55 -6.04 2.86
CA GLY A 201 22.05 -5.89 1.50
C GLY A 201 20.53 -5.96 1.37
N ILE A 202 20.05 -5.61 0.18
CA ILE A 202 18.65 -5.77 -0.20
C ILE A 202 18.44 -7.04 -1.03
N LYS A 203 17.24 -7.61 -0.98
CA LYS A 203 16.83 -8.70 -1.88
C LYS A 203 15.54 -8.34 -2.59
N VAL A 204 15.43 -8.68 -3.87
CA VAL A 204 14.19 -8.60 -4.64
C VAL A 204 13.83 -10.00 -5.14
N ASN A 205 12.64 -10.48 -4.81
CA ASN A 205 12.18 -11.85 -5.08
C ASN A 205 13.22 -12.89 -4.63
N LYS A 206 13.69 -12.77 -3.37
CA LYS A 206 14.69 -13.62 -2.71
C LYS A 206 16.11 -13.58 -3.30
N LYS A 207 16.37 -12.76 -4.32
CA LYS A 207 17.71 -12.59 -4.92
C LYS A 207 18.35 -11.30 -4.44
N ARG A 208 19.57 -11.39 -3.91
CA ARG A 208 20.33 -10.20 -3.49
C ARG A 208 20.70 -9.34 -4.71
N VAL A 209 20.49 -8.04 -4.60
CA VAL A 209 20.78 -7.08 -5.68
C VAL A 209 21.39 -5.80 -5.10
N ASN A 210 22.22 -5.10 -5.89
CA ASN A 210 22.70 -3.76 -5.53
C ASN A 210 21.78 -2.67 -6.07
N ARG A 211 21.28 -2.82 -7.30
CA ARG A 211 20.30 -1.92 -7.91
C ARG A 211 19.38 -2.71 -8.84
N ARG A 212 18.08 -2.44 -8.80
CA ARG A 212 17.09 -3.10 -9.65
C ARG A 212 15.85 -2.23 -9.88
N GLN A 213 15.27 -2.32 -11.08
CA GLN A 213 13.93 -1.80 -11.35
C GLN A 213 12.88 -2.74 -10.76
N LEU A 214 11.95 -2.21 -9.97
CA LEU A 214 10.82 -2.93 -9.41
C LEU A 214 9.68 -2.99 -10.44
N LYS A 215 9.11 -4.19 -10.62
CA LYS A 215 7.89 -4.44 -11.38
C LYS A 215 6.72 -4.70 -10.45
N ASP A 216 5.50 -4.41 -10.90
CA ASP A 216 4.29 -4.74 -10.14
C ASP A 216 4.33 -6.18 -9.60
N GLY A 217 4.04 -6.32 -8.30
CA GLY A 217 4.07 -7.60 -7.61
C GLY A 217 5.45 -8.04 -7.07
N ASP A 218 6.53 -7.29 -7.32
CA ASP A 218 7.85 -7.62 -6.77
C ASP A 218 7.88 -7.54 -5.23
N GLU A 219 8.50 -8.55 -4.61
CA GLU A 219 8.76 -8.57 -3.17
C GLU A 219 10.18 -8.04 -2.87
N LEU A 220 10.26 -6.91 -2.18
CA LEU A 220 11.50 -6.30 -1.70
C LEU A 220 11.72 -6.65 -0.22
N GLU A 221 12.90 -7.18 0.10
CA GLU A 221 13.32 -7.49 1.47
C GLU A 221 14.49 -6.58 1.89
N VAL A 222 14.33 -5.93 3.04
CA VAL A 222 15.31 -5.06 3.68
C VAL A 222 15.43 -5.49 5.15
N GLY A 223 16.54 -6.11 5.52
CA GLY A 223 16.67 -6.80 6.81
C GLY A 223 15.65 -7.96 6.91
N ALA A 224 14.84 -7.97 7.96
CA ALA A 224 13.71 -8.87 8.16
C ALA A 224 12.38 -8.31 7.63
N THR A 225 12.34 -7.04 7.20
CA THR A 225 11.12 -6.40 6.68
C THR A 225 10.93 -6.72 5.21
N ARG A 226 9.71 -7.11 4.83
CA ARG A 226 9.31 -7.42 3.46
C ARG A 226 8.26 -6.43 2.98
N PHE A 227 8.39 -6.03 1.72
CA PHE A 227 7.52 -5.10 1.03
C PHE A 227 7.02 -5.72 -0.26
N LEU A 228 5.75 -5.46 -0.61
CA LEU A 228 5.21 -5.69 -1.93
C LEU A 228 5.15 -4.36 -2.67
N TYR A 229 5.78 -4.28 -3.85
CA TYR A 229 5.63 -3.14 -4.74
C TYR A 229 4.38 -3.29 -5.60
N VAL A 230 3.58 -2.22 -5.68
CA VAL A 230 2.37 -2.19 -6.50
C VAL A 230 2.42 -0.98 -7.44
N ASP A 231 2.26 -1.27 -8.73
CA ASP A 231 2.15 -0.29 -9.79
C ASP A 231 0.81 -0.45 -10.54
N PRO A 232 -0.20 0.39 -10.25
CA PRO A 232 -1.52 0.25 -10.86
C PRO A 232 -1.55 0.57 -12.36
N THR A 233 -0.45 1.08 -12.92
CA THR A 233 -0.33 1.44 -14.33
C THR A 233 0.52 0.45 -15.14
N GLU A 234 1.18 -0.51 -14.47
CA GLU A 234 1.75 -1.67 -15.16
C GLU A 234 0.65 -2.73 -15.36
N PRO A 235 0.34 -3.13 -16.60
CA PRO A 235 -0.58 -4.23 -16.82
C PRO A 235 0.02 -5.50 -16.21
N ALA A 236 -0.75 -6.18 -15.36
CA ALA A 236 -0.37 -7.48 -14.81
C ALA A 236 0.06 -8.39 -15.97
N GLU A 237 1.35 -8.74 -16.02
CA GLU A 237 1.84 -9.74 -16.97
C GLU A 237 1.14 -11.06 -16.61
N GLU A 238 0.08 -11.42 -17.34
CA GLU A 238 -0.50 -12.77 -17.23
C GLU A 238 0.64 -13.77 -17.44
N PRO A 239 0.74 -14.85 -16.64
CA PRO A 239 1.70 -15.90 -16.92
C PRO A 239 1.42 -16.43 -18.32
N VAL A 240 2.28 -16.08 -19.27
CA VAL A 240 2.23 -16.60 -20.63
C VAL A 240 2.29 -18.12 -20.48
N GLN A 241 1.15 -18.78 -20.68
CA GLN A 241 1.11 -20.22 -20.88
C GLN A 241 1.82 -20.49 -22.20
N LEU A 242 3.14 -20.69 -22.14
CA LEU A 242 3.94 -21.14 -23.25
C LEU A 242 3.70 -22.64 -23.46
N ALA A 243 2.48 -22.97 -23.87
CA ALA A 243 2.08 -24.27 -24.39
C ALA A 243 1.52 -24.07 -25.80
N ALA A 244 2.41 -23.67 -26.72
CA ALA A 244 2.23 -23.79 -28.15
C ALA A 244 3.61 -23.94 -28.80
N GLU A 245 4.04 -25.20 -28.89
CA GLU A 245 4.88 -25.77 -29.96
C GLU A 245 5.98 -24.88 -30.55
N VAL A 246 7.13 -24.82 -29.86
CA VAL A 246 8.40 -24.51 -30.51
C VAL A 246 8.78 -25.74 -31.34
N LYS A 247 8.47 -25.71 -32.63
CA LYS A 247 9.20 -26.50 -33.62
C LYS A 247 10.68 -26.17 -33.42
N ALA A 248 11.45 -27.15 -32.95
CA ALA A 248 12.88 -26.99 -32.68
C ALA A 248 13.56 -26.31 -33.88
N PRO A 249 14.46 -25.33 -33.67
CA PRO A 249 15.28 -24.84 -34.76
C PRO A 249 16.07 -26.04 -35.33
N PRO A 250 16.26 -26.12 -36.65
CA PRO A 250 17.10 -27.17 -37.22
C PRO A 250 18.47 -27.13 -36.54
N PRO A 251 19.12 -28.29 -36.31
CA PRO A 251 20.47 -28.31 -35.75
C PRO A 251 21.38 -27.42 -36.60
N PRO A 252 22.31 -26.67 -35.99
CA PRO A 252 23.22 -25.81 -36.74
C PRO A 252 23.96 -26.67 -37.77
N SER A 253 23.98 -26.21 -39.02
CA SER A 253 24.79 -26.83 -40.07
C SER A 253 26.24 -26.94 -39.57
N PRO A 254 26.96 -28.04 -39.88
CA PRO A 254 28.36 -28.18 -39.48
C PRO A 254 29.13 -26.98 -40.00
N ARG A 255 29.69 -26.19 -39.09
CA ARG A 255 30.61 -25.11 -39.44
C ARG A 255 31.74 -25.75 -40.24
N ARG A 256 32.00 -25.22 -41.45
CA ARG A 256 33.28 -25.51 -42.13
C ARG A 256 34.41 -25.20 -41.13
N PRO A 257 35.47 -26.03 -41.08
CA PRO A 257 36.62 -25.73 -40.27
C PRO A 257 37.13 -24.33 -40.65
N ARG A 258 37.29 -23.48 -39.63
CA ARG A 258 37.95 -22.18 -39.78
C ARG A 258 39.37 -22.47 -40.27
N PRO A 259 39.90 -21.75 -41.27
CA PRO A 259 41.31 -21.87 -41.61
C PRO A 259 42.14 -21.55 -40.37
N GLU A 260 43.12 -22.41 -40.07
CA GLU A 260 44.06 -22.24 -38.98
C GLU A 260 44.72 -20.85 -39.07
N PRO A 261 44.88 -20.12 -37.96
CA PRO A 261 45.66 -18.89 -37.97
C PRO A 261 47.10 -19.23 -38.36
N LYS A 262 47.65 -18.50 -39.33
CA LYS A 262 49.08 -18.57 -39.65
C LYS A 262 49.91 -18.24 -38.40
N PRO A 263 51.06 -18.89 -38.18
CA PRO A 263 51.97 -18.54 -37.10
C PRO A 263 52.33 -17.05 -37.17
N VAL A 264 52.05 -16.33 -36.08
CA VAL A 264 52.57 -14.99 -35.85
C VAL A 264 53.97 -15.18 -35.26
N GLU A 265 54.98 -14.54 -35.86
CA GLU A 265 56.34 -14.52 -35.29
C GLU A 265 56.30 -13.95 -33.86
N PRO A 266 57.07 -14.51 -32.92
CA PRO A 266 57.13 -13.96 -31.57
C PRO A 266 57.73 -12.54 -31.61
N PRO A 267 57.27 -11.63 -30.73
CA PRO A 267 57.93 -10.33 -30.55
C PRO A 267 59.37 -10.54 -30.04
N PRO A 268 60.29 -9.60 -30.28
CA PRO A 268 61.66 -9.69 -29.76
C PRO A 268 61.64 -9.72 -28.22
N GLU A 269 62.46 -10.61 -27.65
CA GLU A 269 62.70 -10.73 -26.21
C GLU A 269 63.19 -9.38 -25.65
N GLU A 270 62.41 -8.78 -24.75
CA GLU A 270 62.94 -7.78 -23.82
C GLU A 270 63.91 -8.49 -22.86
N GLU A 271 65.10 -7.92 -22.68
CA GLU A 271 66.08 -8.38 -21.69
C GLU A 271 65.42 -8.49 -20.30
N PRO A 272 65.70 -9.55 -19.54
CA PRO A 272 65.16 -9.68 -18.20
C PRO A 272 65.69 -8.55 -17.32
N ALA A 273 64.77 -7.82 -16.68
CA ALA A 273 65.10 -6.91 -15.59
C ALA A 273 65.92 -7.64 -14.51
N PRO A 274 66.90 -6.97 -13.86
CA PRO A 274 67.67 -7.58 -12.79
C PRO A 274 66.75 -8.04 -11.65
N PRO A 275 67.14 -9.08 -10.88
CA PRO A 275 66.33 -9.57 -9.77
C PRO A 275 66.10 -8.44 -8.76
N PRO A 276 64.94 -8.40 -8.09
CA PRO A 276 64.73 -7.46 -7.00
C PRO A 276 65.79 -7.72 -5.92
N GLU A 277 66.47 -6.67 -5.48
CA GLU A 277 67.29 -6.71 -4.27
C GLU A 277 66.39 -7.15 -3.09
N ASP A 278 66.92 -8.03 -2.23
CA ASP A 278 66.23 -8.47 -1.02
C ASP A 278 65.62 -7.26 -0.29
N PRO A 279 64.35 -7.32 0.13
CA PRO A 279 63.80 -6.26 0.95
C PRO A 279 64.68 -6.13 2.20
N ALA A 280 65.16 -4.90 2.45
CA ALA A 280 65.88 -4.55 3.66
C ALA A 280 65.13 -5.11 4.88
N PRO A 281 65.84 -5.59 5.93
CA PRO A 281 65.18 -5.98 7.16
C PRO A 281 64.31 -4.82 7.65
N PRO A 282 63.13 -5.10 8.25
CA PRO A 282 62.29 -4.04 8.79
C PRO A 282 63.13 -3.16 9.73
N PRO A 283 62.91 -1.84 9.76
CA PRO A 283 63.56 -1.01 10.77
C PRO A 283 63.18 -1.58 12.14
N ASP A 284 64.13 -1.59 13.07
CA ASP A 284 63.89 -1.95 14.47
C ASP A 284 62.60 -1.27 14.94
N GLU A 285 61.65 -2.07 15.40
CA GLU A 285 60.46 -1.56 16.06
C GLU A 285 60.92 -0.56 17.11
N PRO A 286 60.35 0.67 17.17
CA PRO A 286 60.56 1.49 18.34
C PRO A 286 60.07 0.66 19.53
N VAL A 287 60.99 0.39 20.46
CA VAL A 287 60.69 -0.19 21.77
C VAL A 287 59.43 0.52 22.25
N ALA A 288 58.37 -0.26 22.47
CA ALA A 288 57.12 0.25 23.00
C ALA A 288 57.46 1.08 24.25
N GLU A 289 57.30 2.39 24.16
CA GLU A 289 57.10 3.18 25.36
C GLU A 289 55.84 2.62 26.01
N ASP A 290 55.99 2.25 27.28
CA ASP A 290 54.94 1.74 28.14
C ASP A 290 53.66 2.55 27.90
N PRO A 291 52.52 1.92 27.54
CA PRO A 291 51.30 2.68 27.36
C PRO A 291 50.99 3.39 28.67
N ALA A 292 50.83 4.72 28.60
CA ALA A 292 50.30 5.50 29.71
C ALA A 292 49.01 4.82 30.22
N PRO A 293 48.80 4.72 31.55
CA PRO A 293 47.60 4.09 32.08
C PRO A 293 46.36 4.81 31.53
N PRO A 294 45.26 4.08 31.29
CA PRO A 294 44.03 4.68 30.80
C PRO A 294 43.59 5.79 31.76
N PRO A 295 42.94 6.87 31.27
CA PRO A 295 42.25 7.77 32.18
C PRO A 295 41.18 6.97 32.93
N ASP A 296 41.04 7.23 34.22
CA ASP A 296 40.00 6.61 35.06
C ASP A 296 38.65 6.70 34.34
N GLU A 297 38.01 5.54 34.13
CA GLU A 297 36.62 5.50 33.73
C GLU A 297 35.80 6.29 34.76
N PRO A 298 34.86 7.16 34.34
CA PRO A 298 33.90 7.67 35.29
C PRO A 298 33.10 6.49 35.82
N VAL A 299 33.28 6.19 37.11
CA VAL A 299 32.43 5.30 37.88
C VAL A 299 30.99 5.73 37.62
N ALA A 300 30.21 4.82 37.04
CA ALA A 300 28.77 4.99 36.97
C ALA A 300 28.25 5.08 38.42
N GLU A 301 27.86 6.27 38.85
CA GLU A 301 26.98 6.40 40.01
C GLU A 301 25.71 5.62 39.70
N GLU A 302 25.38 4.66 40.57
CA GLU A 302 24.09 3.97 40.55
C GLU A 302 22.96 5.02 40.58
N PRO A 303 21.88 4.82 39.81
CA PRO A 303 20.70 5.66 39.98
C PRO A 303 20.17 5.51 41.42
N PRO A 304 19.76 6.60 42.09
CA PRO A 304 19.19 6.51 43.42
C PRO A 304 17.92 5.64 43.39
N PRO A 305 17.61 4.91 44.48
CA PRO A 305 16.38 4.12 44.56
C PRO A 305 15.15 5.05 44.42
N PRO A 306 14.03 4.54 43.90
CA PRO A 306 12.82 5.34 43.76
C PRO A 306 12.36 5.84 45.14
N LEU A 307 12.07 7.14 45.24
CA LEU A 307 11.33 7.71 46.35
C LEU A 307 10.00 6.96 46.50
N SER A 308 9.82 6.29 47.63
CA SER A 308 8.52 5.85 48.11
C SER A 308 7.66 7.08 48.36
N ALA A 309 6.83 7.45 47.37
CA ALA A 309 5.76 8.40 47.59
C ALA A 309 4.76 7.77 48.57
N GLU A 310 4.76 8.29 49.80
CA GLU A 310 3.72 8.06 50.78
C GLU A 310 2.37 8.45 50.16
N TYR A 311 1.49 7.48 50.00
CA TYR A 311 0.08 7.75 49.74
C TYR A 311 -0.54 8.28 51.04
N PRO A 312 -1.19 9.46 51.04
CA PRO A 312 -2.02 9.84 52.17
C PRO A 312 -3.25 8.92 52.19
N VAL A 313 -3.50 8.36 53.38
CA VAL A 313 -4.69 7.59 53.73
C VAL A 313 -5.94 8.45 53.50
N PRO A 314 -6.96 7.99 52.77
CA PRO A 314 -8.29 8.58 52.86
C PRO A 314 -9.01 7.98 54.08
N ASP A 315 -9.33 8.84 55.04
CA ASP A 315 -10.24 8.50 56.13
C ASP A 315 -11.65 8.18 55.59
N GLU A 316 -12.25 7.17 56.20
CA GLU A 316 -13.60 6.66 55.94
C GLU A 316 -14.71 7.56 56.56
N PRO A 317 -16.01 7.30 56.26
CA PRO A 317 -17.03 8.32 56.02
C PRO A 317 -17.93 8.64 57.23
N ALA A 318 -18.54 9.83 57.26
CA ALA A 318 -19.77 10.08 58.03
C ALA A 318 -20.53 11.35 57.58
N GLU A 319 -21.77 11.11 57.13
CA GLU A 319 -23.04 11.79 57.44
C GLU A 319 -23.26 13.31 57.29
N ALA A 320 -24.39 13.58 56.59
CA ALA A 320 -25.47 14.53 56.91
C ALA A 320 -25.19 16.04 57.04
N GLY A 321 -25.92 16.85 56.23
CA GLY A 321 -26.05 18.29 56.50
C GLY A 321 -26.64 19.14 55.38
N ALA A 322 -27.97 19.20 55.35
CA ALA A 322 -28.89 20.21 54.82
C ALA A 322 -28.38 21.54 54.16
N MET A 323 -29.09 21.89 53.07
CA MET A 323 -29.60 23.20 52.64
C MET A 323 -28.70 24.46 52.77
N SER A 324 -28.54 25.19 51.65
CA SER A 324 -29.24 26.48 51.41
C SER A 324 -28.63 27.28 50.24
N ALA A 325 -29.54 27.97 49.54
CA ALA A 325 -29.37 29.17 48.71
C ALA A 325 -28.67 29.02 47.34
N LEU A 326 -29.41 28.95 46.23
CA LEU A 326 -30.10 30.04 45.51
C LEU A 326 -29.18 30.94 44.67
N ARG A 327 -29.44 30.86 43.36
CA ARG A 327 -29.63 31.99 42.42
C ARG A 327 -28.37 32.54 41.75
N ASP A 328 -28.14 32.07 40.51
CA ASP A 328 -28.18 33.02 39.40
C ASP A 328 -28.59 32.39 38.07
N LYS A 329 -29.60 32.98 37.43
CA LYS A 329 -30.10 32.66 36.08
C LYS A 329 -29.57 33.73 35.14
N GLY A 330 -28.78 33.35 34.13
CA GLY A 330 -28.25 34.32 33.18
C GLY A 330 -27.65 33.75 31.90
N LYS A 331 -28.51 33.28 31.00
CA LYS A 331 -28.33 33.26 29.52
C LYS A 331 -27.10 32.53 28.95
N LEU A 332 -27.26 31.24 28.68
CA LEU A 332 -26.61 30.60 27.54
C LEU A 332 -27.46 30.88 26.28
N VAL A 333 -26.91 31.60 25.32
CA VAL A 333 -27.49 31.68 23.96
C VAL A 333 -26.90 30.51 23.16
N PRO A 334 -27.70 29.60 22.59
CA PRO A 334 -27.17 28.50 21.79
C PRO A 334 -26.56 29.05 20.49
N LEU A 335 -25.35 28.60 20.17
CA LEU A 335 -24.48 28.96 19.05
C LEU A 335 -25.08 28.77 17.63
N VAL A 336 -26.37 28.45 17.52
CA VAL A 336 -27.06 28.11 16.27
C VAL A 336 -27.59 29.36 15.55
N VAL A 337 -27.75 30.49 16.26
CA VAL A 337 -28.35 31.72 15.66
C VAL A 337 -27.31 32.61 14.97
N MET A 338 -26.01 32.47 15.26
CA MET A 338 -24.99 33.33 14.66
C MET A 338 -24.62 32.93 13.22
N GLY A 339 -24.79 31.65 12.86
CA GLY A 339 -24.52 31.16 11.49
C GLY A 339 -25.57 31.61 10.47
N LEU A 340 -26.82 31.79 10.90
CA LEU A 340 -27.93 32.12 9.99
C LEU A 340 -27.90 33.61 9.58
N VAL A 341 -27.45 34.50 10.47
CA VAL A 341 -27.29 35.93 10.17
C VAL A 341 -26.10 36.16 9.23
N GLY A 342 -25.00 35.40 9.37
CA GLY A 342 -23.85 35.47 8.47
C GLY A 342 -24.17 35.01 7.05
N LEU A 343 -24.97 33.95 6.90
CA LEU A 343 -25.37 33.43 5.60
C LEU A 343 -26.27 34.42 4.82
N VAL A 344 -27.20 35.09 5.52
CA VAL A 344 -28.07 36.11 4.92
C VAL A 344 -27.28 37.34 4.47
N PHE A 345 -26.26 37.75 5.24
CA PHE A 345 -25.36 38.86 4.86
C PHE A 345 -24.50 38.52 3.64
N LEU A 346 -24.03 37.28 3.53
CA LEU A 346 -23.23 36.84 2.39
C LEU A 346 -24.05 36.79 1.10
N VAL A 347 -25.30 36.30 1.17
CA VAL A 347 -26.21 36.28 0.01
C VAL A 347 -26.59 37.69 -0.44
N LEU A 348 -26.79 38.63 0.50
CA LEU A 348 -27.03 40.04 0.19
C LEU A 348 -25.81 40.72 -0.46
N MET A 349 -24.58 40.42 -0.01
CA MET A 349 -23.37 40.95 -0.64
C MET A 349 -23.16 40.41 -2.07
N ILE A 350 -23.43 39.12 -2.30
CA ILE A 350 -23.32 38.52 -3.63
C ILE A 350 -24.37 39.13 -4.58
N ALA A 351 -25.59 39.41 -4.10
CA ALA A 351 -26.62 40.05 -4.91
C ALA A 351 -26.28 41.51 -5.28
N VAL A 352 -25.58 42.25 -4.41
CA VAL A 352 -25.15 43.64 -4.68
C VAL A 352 -23.99 43.70 -5.67
N PHE A 353 -23.04 42.74 -5.62
CA PHE A 353 -21.91 42.70 -6.54
C PHE A 353 -22.21 42.06 -7.89
N ALA A 354 -23.27 41.25 -8.00
CA ALA A 354 -23.71 40.66 -9.27
C ALA A 354 -24.63 41.59 -10.09
N GLY A 355 -24.93 42.79 -9.59
CA GLY A 355 -25.88 43.73 -10.21
C GLY A 355 -25.34 45.14 -10.48
N ALA A 356 -24.01 45.33 -10.54
CA ALA A 356 -23.36 46.60 -10.84
C ALA A 356 -22.54 46.54 -12.13
#